data_AF-A0A0S3AHJ9-F1
#
_entry.id   AF-A0A0S3AHJ9-F1
#
_cell.length_a   1.000
_cell.length_b   1.000
_cell.length_c   1.000
_cell.angle_alpha   90.00
_cell.angle_beta   90.00
_cell.angle_gamma   90.00
#
_symmetry.space_group_name_H-M   'P 1'
#
loop_
_entity.id
_entity.type
_entity.pdbx_description
1 polymer ?
#
loop_
_entity_poly.entity_id
_entity_poly.type
_entity_poly.pdbx_seq_one_letter_code
_entity_poly.pdbx_strand_id
1 'polypeptide(L)'
;MSRIIPLVILVLFSTDSYSTANHSNLKFDIGRPGDLDKVSRIIKLTQVDNMFLPAEVAVNEGETIQFVIKNGGNHKHEMLIGSMAELKKIAKMRSMYPEKEHIEVHLLQLEPGEQKELIWQFPSAGIIDFACPLPGHFKKMRGKIIVEKK
;
A
#
# COMPACT_ATOMS: atom_id res chain seq x y z
N MET A 1 -43.08 -29.77 -52.57
CA MET A 1 -42.51 -28.41 -52.60
C MET A 1 -42.74 -27.78 -51.23
N SER A 2 -41.67 -27.21 -50.69
CA SER A 2 -41.30 -27.17 -49.26
C SER A 2 -42.22 -26.38 -48.33
N ARG A 3 -42.48 -26.94 -47.13
CA ARG A 3 -42.97 -26.22 -45.95
C ARG A 3 -41.79 -25.91 -45.03
N ILE A 4 -41.69 -24.66 -44.62
CA ILE A 4 -40.59 -24.07 -43.87
C ILE A 4 -40.73 -24.47 -42.39
N ILE A 5 -39.67 -25.01 -41.79
CA ILE A 5 -39.58 -25.39 -40.37
C ILE A 5 -39.05 -24.17 -39.60
N PRO A 6 -39.69 -23.68 -38.54
CA PRO A 6 -39.12 -22.61 -37.73
C PRO A 6 -38.07 -23.20 -36.78
N LEU A 7 -36.85 -22.68 -36.90
CA LEU A 7 -35.71 -22.99 -36.05
C LEU A 7 -35.91 -22.32 -34.68
N VAL A 8 -36.25 -23.09 -33.65
CA VAL A 8 -36.25 -22.63 -32.25
C VAL A 8 -34.81 -22.68 -31.74
N ILE A 9 -34.18 -21.51 -31.56
CA ILE A 9 -32.87 -21.39 -30.94
C ILE A 9 -33.06 -21.40 -29.43
N LEU A 10 -32.75 -22.55 -28.80
CA LEU A 10 -32.70 -22.71 -27.36
C LEU A 10 -31.35 -22.19 -26.84
N VAL A 11 -31.34 -20.99 -26.24
CA VAL A 11 -30.15 -20.44 -25.60
C VAL A 11 -30.04 -21.01 -24.19
N LEU A 12 -29.08 -21.90 -23.97
CA LEU A 12 -28.71 -22.41 -22.64
C LEU A 12 -27.85 -21.34 -21.96
N PHE A 13 -28.44 -20.62 -20.99
CA PHE A 13 -27.67 -19.81 -20.06
C PHE A 13 -27.04 -20.72 -19.01
N SER A 14 -25.77 -21.06 -19.18
CA SER A 14 -24.96 -21.67 -18.12
C SER A 14 -24.77 -20.64 -17.01
N THR A 15 -25.32 -20.90 -15.82
CA THR A 15 -25.04 -20.10 -14.64
C THR A 15 -23.73 -20.61 -14.04
N ASP A 16 -22.65 -19.85 -14.19
CA ASP A 16 -21.40 -20.15 -13.48
C ASP A 16 -21.61 -19.89 -11.98
N SER A 17 -21.81 -20.97 -11.23
CA SER A 17 -21.83 -20.94 -9.77
C SER A 17 -20.40 -20.83 -9.26
N TYR A 18 -19.92 -19.60 -9.06
CA TYR A 18 -18.66 -19.35 -8.35
C TYR A 18 -18.85 -19.68 -6.87
N SER A 19 -18.41 -20.87 -6.46
CA SER A 19 -18.24 -21.21 -5.04
C SER A 19 -17.17 -20.31 -4.44
N THR A 20 -17.56 -19.36 -3.59
CA THR A 20 -16.61 -18.62 -2.76
C THR A 20 -16.24 -19.51 -1.58
N ALA A 21 -15.03 -20.07 -1.63
CA ALA A 21 -14.44 -20.73 -0.49
C ALA A 21 -14.28 -19.69 0.64
N ASN A 22 -15.04 -19.87 1.72
CA ASN A 22 -14.88 -19.13 2.97
C ASN A 22 -13.55 -19.51 3.63
N HIS A 23 -12.45 -18.96 3.12
CA HIS A 23 -11.28 -18.71 3.93
C HIS A 23 -11.47 -17.34 4.56
N SER A 24 -11.72 -17.32 5.87
CA SER A 24 -11.61 -16.12 6.71
C SER A 24 -10.16 -15.61 6.74
N ASN A 25 -9.69 -15.13 5.59
CA ASN A 25 -8.62 -14.16 5.52
C ASN A 25 -9.19 -12.87 6.12
N LEU A 26 -8.93 -12.61 7.40
CA LEU A 26 -8.92 -11.24 7.90
C LEU A 26 -7.94 -10.47 7.01
N LYS A 27 -8.46 -9.84 5.96
CA LYS A 27 -7.69 -9.04 5.01
C LYS A 27 -7.21 -7.84 5.81
N PHE A 28 -5.94 -7.88 6.22
CA PHE A 28 -5.29 -6.78 6.91
C PHE A 28 -5.39 -5.53 6.03
N ASP A 29 -6.12 -4.53 6.50
CA ASP A 29 -6.44 -3.33 5.76
C ASP A 29 -5.39 -2.27 6.02
N ILE A 30 -4.51 -2.04 5.03
CA ILE A 30 -3.48 -1.01 5.10
C ILE A 30 -4.01 0.37 4.69
N GLY A 31 -5.29 0.48 4.34
CA GLY A 31 -5.87 1.67 3.73
C GLY A 31 -5.72 1.71 2.22
N ARG A 32 -5.90 2.92 1.65
CA ARG A 32 -5.96 3.16 0.20
C ARG A 32 -5.57 4.60 -0.13
N PRO A 33 -5.26 4.91 -1.42
CA PRO A 33 -5.09 6.29 -1.85
C PRO A 33 -6.27 7.16 -1.42
N GLY A 34 -5.95 8.31 -0.83
CA GLY A 34 -6.93 9.27 -0.35
C GLY A 34 -7.25 10.35 -1.37
N ASP A 35 -8.31 11.09 -1.09
CA ASP A 35 -8.75 12.26 -1.85
C ASP A 35 -8.17 13.53 -1.21
N LEU A 36 -7.56 14.40 -2.00
CA LEU A 36 -6.94 15.64 -1.52
C LEU A 36 -7.96 16.55 -0.82
N ASP A 37 -9.19 16.59 -1.32
CA ASP A 37 -10.26 17.43 -0.76
C ASP A 37 -10.80 16.88 0.57
N LYS A 38 -10.39 15.67 0.96
CA LYS A 38 -10.81 14.99 2.20
C LYS A 38 -9.70 14.90 3.25
N VAL A 39 -8.56 15.55 3.02
CA VAL A 39 -7.43 15.55 3.95
C VAL A 39 -7.86 16.12 5.31
N SER A 40 -7.75 15.29 6.34
CA SER A 40 -8.01 15.64 7.73
C SER A 40 -6.87 16.49 8.31
N ARG A 41 -5.62 16.14 8.01
CA ARG A 41 -4.41 16.87 8.44
C ARG A 41 -3.16 16.39 7.69
N ILE A 42 -2.11 17.21 7.83
CA ILE A 42 -0.78 16.93 7.27
C ILE A 42 0.11 16.32 8.35
N ILE A 43 0.84 15.26 7.99
CA ILE A 43 1.87 14.65 8.83
C ILE A 43 3.21 14.71 8.10
N LYS A 44 4.21 15.35 8.72
CA LYS A 44 5.55 15.46 8.15
C LYS A 44 6.42 14.31 8.62
N LEU A 45 7.10 13.64 7.70
CA LEU A 45 8.10 12.62 7.97
C LEU A 45 9.45 13.05 7.39
N THR A 46 10.54 12.79 8.09
CA THR A 46 11.91 12.99 7.60
C THR A 46 12.65 11.67 7.55
N GLN A 47 13.27 11.36 6.42
CA GLN A 47 14.20 10.24 6.25
C GLN A 47 15.63 10.74 6.50
N VAL A 48 16.32 10.16 7.50
CA VAL A 48 17.72 10.50 7.83
C VAL A 48 18.39 9.30 8.50
N ASP A 49 19.66 9.04 8.21
CA ASP A 49 20.47 7.97 8.83
C ASP A 49 19.79 6.59 8.92
N ASN A 50 19.11 6.16 7.85
CA ASN A 50 18.31 4.92 7.82
C ASN A 50 17.19 4.87 8.88
N MET A 51 16.59 6.02 9.18
CA MET A 51 15.45 6.14 10.10
C MET A 51 14.37 7.03 9.49
N PHE A 52 13.15 6.83 9.96
CA PHE A 52 12.06 7.78 9.78
C PHE A 52 11.85 8.58 11.06
N LEU A 53 11.65 9.88 10.92
CA LEU A 53 11.36 10.80 12.01
C LEU A 53 10.03 11.52 11.75
N PRO A 54 8.99 11.29 12.57
CA PRO A 54 8.91 10.25 13.60
C PRO A 54 8.88 8.83 13.02
N ALA A 55 9.24 7.84 13.85
CA ALA A 55 9.12 6.42 13.51
C ALA A 55 7.73 5.85 13.85
N GLU A 56 6.91 6.60 14.58
CA GLU A 56 5.55 6.23 14.95
C GLU A 56 4.62 7.42 14.70
N VAL A 57 3.44 7.12 14.16
CA VAL A 57 2.41 8.10 13.85
C VAL A 57 1.08 7.56 14.35
N ALA A 58 0.34 8.37 15.11
CA ALA A 58 -1.03 8.07 15.52
C ALA A 58 -2.04 8.79 14.61
N VAL A 59 -3.00 8.05 14.08
CA VAL A 59 -4.11 8.53 13.24
C VAL A 59 -5.42 7.93 13.73
N ASN A 60 -6.55 8.50 13.35
CA ASN A 60 -7.87 7.95 13.70
C ASN A 60 -8.48 7.17 12.54
N GLU A 61 -9.28 6.16 12.86
CA GLU A 61 -10.12 5.46 11.90
C GLU A 61 -11.01 6.46 11.12
N GLY A 62 -10.96 6.38 9.80
CA GLY A 62 -11.61 7.26 8.85
C GLY A 62 -10.78 8.48 8.40
N GLU A 63 -9.61 8.76 9.00
CA GLU A 63 -8.78 9.90 8.59
C GLU A 63 -8.21 9.72 7.17
N THR A 64 -8.15 10.83 6.44
CA THR A 64 -7.29 10.96 5.25
C THR A 64 -6.11 11.83 5.62
N ILE A 65 -4.90 11.29 5.54
CA ILE A 65 -3.67 12.01 5.87
C ILE A 65 -2.91 12.34 4.61
N GLN A 66 -2.46 13.59 4.51
CA GLN A 66 -1.41 13.98 3.58
C GLN A 66 -0.07 13.84 4.30
N PHE A 67 0.67 12.78 3.97
CA PHE A 67 2.05 12.68 4.38
C PHE A 67 2.90 13.58 3.51
N VAL A 68 3.76 14.40 4.13
CA VAL A 68 4.81 15.15 3.46
C VAL A 68 6.14 14.57 3.91
N ILE A 69 6.81 13.83 3.03
CA ILE A 69 8.03 13.09 3.32
C ILE A 69 9.20 13.87 2.73
N LYS A 70 10.21 14.16 3.55
CA LYS A 70 11.47 14.76 3.10
C LYS A 70 12.62 13.77 3.29
N ASN A 71 13.48 13.63 2.29
CA ASN A 71 14.78 13.01 2.47
C ASN A 71 15.79 14.06 2.96
N GLY A 72 16.08 14.04 4.26
CA GLY A 72 17.09 14.89 4.89
C GLY A 72 18.47 14.26 4.98
N GLY A 73 18.63 13.02 4.50
CA GLY A 73 19.90 12.30 4.49
C GLY A 73 20.68 12.47 3.19
N ASN A 74 21.81 11.76 3.11
CA ASN A 74 22.73 11.78 1.97
C ASN A 74 22.59 10.58 1.02
N HIS A 75 21.63 9.69 1.28
CA HIS A 75 21.37 8.51 0.47
C HIS A 75 19.94 8.52 -0.03
N LYS A 76 19.71 7.88 -1.17
CA LYS A 76 18.37 7.62 -1.66
C LYS A 76 17.58 6.80 -0.63
N HIS A 77 16.36 7.23 -0.36
CA HIS A 77 15.44 6.53 0.52
C HIS A 77 14.11 6.30 -0.15
N GLU A 78 13.37 5.35 0.40
CA GLU A 78 12.02 5.02 -0.06
C GLU A 78 11.10 4.90 1.14
N MET A 79 9.81 5.10 0.91
CA MET A 79 8.76 4.77 1.86
C MET A 79 7.71 3.92 1.16
N LEU A 80 7.46 2.74 1.71
CA LEU A 80 6.37 1.86 1.31
C LEU A 80 5.51 1.54 2.53
N ILE A 81 4.20 1.74 2.42
CA ILE A 81 3.21 1.34 3.43
C ILE A 81 2.76 -0.10 3.12
N GLY A 82 2.66 -0.94 4.15
CA GLY A 82 2.23 -2.32 3.98
C GLY A 82 2.17 -3.11 5.27
N SER A 83 1.79 -4.39 5.16
CA SER A 83 1.98 -5.32 6.28
C SER A 83 3.47 -5.66 6.46
N MET A 84 3.92 -5.91 7.69
CA MET A 84 5.31 -6.37 7.92
C MET A 84 5.68 -7.59 7.08
N ALA A 85 4.74 -8.50 6.82
CA ALA A 85 4.97 -9.69 6.00
C ALA A 85 5.24 -9.33 4.54
N GLU A 86 4.44 -8.43 3.97
CA GLU A 86 4.61 -7.92 2.61
C GLU A 86 5.90 -7.11 2.47
N LEU A 87 6.17 -6.19 3.39
CA LEU A 87 7.39 -5.38 3.37
C LEU A 87 8.65 -6.26 3.46
N LYS A 88 8.64 -7.31 4.29
CA LYS A 88 9.72 -8.31 4.35
C LYS A 88 9.89 -9.05 3.02
N LYS A 89 8.79 -9.45 2.38
CA LYS A 89 8.82 -10.13 1.08
C LYS A 89 9.48 -9.22 0.03
N ILE A 90 9.07 -7.97 -0.04
CA ILE A 90 9.61 -6.98 -1.00
C ILE A 90 11.09 -6.72 -0.74
N ALA A 91 11.49 -6.49 0.51
CA ALA A 91 12.90 -6.30 0.87
C ALA A 91 13.78 -7.52 0.51
N LYS A 92 13.25 -8.74 0.69
CA LYS A 92 13.93 -9.97 0.29
C LYS A 92 14.07 -10.08 -1.23
N MET A 93 13.02 -9.77 -1.99
CA MET A 93 13.07 -9.78 -3.45
C MET A 93 14.06 -8.76 -4.00
N ARG A 94 14.10 -7.54 -3.45
CA ARG A 94 15.07 -6.51 -3.82
C ARG A 94 16.50 -6.92 -3.49
N SER A 95 16.71 -7.62 -2.37
CA SER A 95 18.03 -8.16 -2.02
C SER A 95 18.48 -9.29 -2.96
N MET A 96 17.55 -10.10 -3.47
CA MET A 96 17.85 -11.19 -4.41
C MET A 96 18.06 -10.72 -5.84
N TYR A 97 17.38 -9.64 -6.25
CA TYR A 97 17.39 -9.12 -7.60
C TYR A 97 17.63 -7.59 -7.61
N PRO A 98 18.84 -7.13 -7.22
CA PRO A 98 19.12 -5.69 -7.05
C PRO A 98 19.08 -4.89 -8.35
N GLU A 99 19.38 -5.52 -9.50
CA GLU A 99 19.40 -4.87 -10.82
C GLU A 99 18.01 -4.79 -11.49
N LYS A 100 16.99 -5.45 -10.91
CA LYS A 100 15.64 -5.46 -11.46
C LYS A 100 14.88 -4.22 -10.96
N GLU A 101 14.11 -3.59 -11.83
CA GLU A 101 13.18 -2.56 -11.42
C GLU A 101 12.04 -3.18 -10.60
N HIS A 102 11.82 -2.64 -9.39
CA HIS A 102 10.73 -3.04 -8.51
C HIS A 102 9.79 -1.84 -8.36
N ILE A 103 8.60 -1.93 -8.97
CA ILE A 103 7.59 -0.88 -8.93
C ILE A 103 6.44 -1.36 -8.06
N GLU A 104 6.15 -0.63 -6.98
CA GLU A 104 4.96 -0.84 -6.16
C GLU A 104 4.05 0.40 -6.21
N VAL A 105 2.74 0.17 -6.25
CA VAL A 105 1.71 1.20 -6.51
C VAL A 105 1.74 2.38 -5.52
N HIS A 106 2.27 2.17 -4.33
CA HIS A 106 2.31 3.17 -3.24
C HIS A 106 3.74 3.40 -2.72
N LEU A 107 4.74 3.15 -3.56
CA LEU A 107 6.13 3.44 -3.25
C LEU A 107 6.43 4.92 -3.51
N LEU A 108 6.99 5.60 -2.52
CA LEU A 108 7.67 6.87 -2.73
C LEU A 108 9.17 6.63 -2.74
N GLN A 109 9.85 6.97 -3.82
CA GLN A 109 11.31 7.06 -3.89
C GLN A 109 11.73 8.53 -3.77
N LEU A 110 12.70 8.83 -2.91
CA LEU A 110 13.19 10.19 -2.66
C LEU A 110 14.71 10.25 -2.76
N GLU A 111 15.22 11.09 -3.66
CA GLU A 111 16.64 11.45 -3.73
C GLU A 111 17.03 12.37 -2.54
N PRO A 112 18.33 12.48 -2.19
CA PRO A 112 18.79 13.41 -1.16
C PRO A 112 18.26 14.84 -1.36
N GLY A 113 17.66 15.42 -0.31
CA GLY A 113 17.06 16.75 -0.34
C GLY A 113 15.66 16.83 -0.94
N GLU A 114 15.16 15.77 -1.58
CA GLU A 114 13.84 15.74 -2.21
C GLU A 114 12.71 15.69 -1.17
N GLN A 115 11.54 16.22 -1.54
CA GLN A 115 10.31 16.13 -0.77
C GLN A 115 9.17 15.64 -1.67
N LYS A 116 8.38 14.68 -1.18
CA LYS A 116 7.20 14.12 -1.87
C LYS A 116 6.00 14.02 -0.93
N GLU A 117 4.84 13.86 -1.54
CA GLU A 117 3.58 13.75 -0.81
C GLU A 117 2.89 12.40 -1.08
N LEU A 118 2.23 11.86 -0.07
CA LEU A 118 1.36 10.69 -0.18
C LEU A 118 0.05 10.98 0.55
N ILE A 119 -1.06 10.94 -0.17
CA ILE A 119 -2.39 11.11 0.40
C ILE A 119 -2.99 9.72 0.62
N TRP A 120 -3.31 9.39 1.87
CA TRP A 120 -3.71 8.05 2.26
C TRP A 120 -4.90 8.08 3.21
N GLN A 121 -5.90 7.24 2.94
CA GLN A 121 -7.06 7.07 3.79
C GLN A 121 -6.93 5.79 4.63
N PHE A 122 -7.23 5.91 5.93
CA PHE A 122 -7.22 4.83 6.92
C PHE A 122 -8.63 4.43 7.32
N PRO A 123 -9.31 3.52 6.61
CA PRO A 123 -10.72 3.21 6.84
C PRO A 123 -10.98 2.31 8.06
N SER A 124 -9.95 1.63 8.58
CA SER A 124 -10.08 0.60 9.61
C SER A 124 -9.01 0.79 10.69
N ALA A 125 -9.40 0.67 11.97
CA ALA A 125 -8.45 0.69 13.09
C ALA A 125 -7.46 -0.49 13.04
N GLY A 126 -6.23 -0.28 13.53
CA GLY A 126 -5.17 -1.29 13.48
C GLY A 126 -3.76 -0.68 13.50
N ILE A 127 -2.75 -1.54 13.33
CA ILE A 127 -1.35 -1.11 13.22
C ILE A 127 -0.89 -1.42 11.81
N ILE A 128 -0.41 -0.42 11.09
CA ILE A 128 0.14 -0.54 9.74
C ILE A 128 1.64 -0.23 9.82
N ASP A 129 2.46 -0.92 9.04
CA ASP A 129 3.89 -0.65 8.99
C ASP A 129 4.24 0.16 7.74
N PHE A 130 5.34 0.91 7.83
CA PHE A 130 6.02 1.46 6.67
C PHE A 130 7.52 1.24 6.77
N ALA A 131 8.20 1.13 5.63
CA ALA A 131 9.63 0.87 5.61
C ALA A 131 10.31 1.40 4.35
N CYS A 132 11.63 1.51 4.41
CA CYS A 132 12.48 1.59 3.23
C CYS A 132 12.91 0.16 2.84
N PRO A 133 12.45 -0.39 1.70
CA PRO A 133 12.73 -1.78 1.31
C PRO A 133 14.06 -1.93 0.55
N LEU A 134 14.85 -0.87 0.40
CA LEU A 134 16.17 -0.94 -0.22
C LEU A 134 17.10 -1.93 0.52
N PRO A 135 17.98 -2.65 -0.22
CA PRO A 135 18.96 -3.54 0.40
C PRO A 135 19.76 -2.85 1.50
N GLY A 136 19.89 -3.51 2.66
CA GLY A 136 20.58 -2.97 3.84
C GLY A 136 19.77 -1.98 4.70
N HIS A 137 18.78 -1.29 4.15
CA HIS A 137 18.02 -0.26 4.87
C HIS A 137 16.91 -0.88 5.73
N PHE A 138 16.21 -1.89 5.18
CA PHE A 138 14.99 -2.44 5.76
C PHE A 138 15.12 -2.89 7.22
N LYS A 139 16.28 -3.35 7.68
CA LYS A 139 16.45 -3.86 9.06
C LYS A 139 16.21 -2.79 10.13
N LYS A 140 16.56 -1.53 9.84
CA LYS A 140 16.54 -0.41 10.79
C LYS A 140 15.56 0.70 10.40
N MET A 141 15.29 0.85 9.09
CA MET A 141 14.48 1.93 8.57
C MET A 141 13.02 1.49 8.41
N ARG A 142 12.29 1.49 9.53
CA ARG A 142 10.87 1.13 9.62
C ARG A 142 10.15 2.08 10.56
N GLY A 143 8.84 2.17 10.39
CA GLY A 143 7.97 2.85 11.33
C GLY A 143 6.56 2.25 11.35
N LYS A 144 5.72 2.81 12.20
CA LYS A 144 4.35 2.36 12.44
C LYS A 144 3.36 3.49 12.31
N ILE A 145 2.22 3.18 11.73
CA ILE A 145 1.01 4.00 11.77
C ILE A 145 0.04 3.26 12.68
N ILE A 146 -0.30 3.85 13.80
CA ILE A 146 -1.29 3.35 14.75
C ILE A 146 -2.60 4.05 14.38
N VAL A 147 -3.54 3.29 13.84
CA VAL A 147 -4.90 3.74 13.54
C VAL A 147 -5.76 3.44 14.76
N GLU A 148 -6.02 4.46 15.55
CA GLU A 148 -6.86 4.40 16.74
C GLU A 148 -8.33 4.29 16.33
N LYS A 149 -9.08 3.47 17.08
CA LYS A 149 -10.51 3.35 16.87
C LYS A 149 -11.19 4.64 17.31
N LYS A 150 -12.09 5.14 16.47
CA LYS A 150 -12.88 6.33 16.76
C LYS A 150 -14.05 6.02 17.71
#